data_AF-F3GHX2-F1
#
_entry.id   AF-F3GHX2-F1
#
_cell.length_a   1.000
_cell.length_b   1.000
_cell.length_c   1.000
_cell.angle_alpha   90.00
_cell.angle_beta   90.00
_cell.angle_gamma   90.00
#
_symmetry.space_group_name_H-M   'P 1'
#
loop_
_entity.id
_entity.type
_entity.pdbx_description
1 polymer ?
#
loop_
_entity_poly.entity_id
_entity_poly.type
_entity_poly.pdbx_seq_one_letter_code
_entity_poly.pdbx_strand_id
1 'polypeptide(L)'
;RGAASDKANQAQLNASVARDQASAAAREILAGAQGADLRFSAERQAYAKAGQAFLLEQYLAQLTEGLGNAKLLILDHRLGGDSAPTIDLRTFTPPADPTAPRKAVQ
;
A
#
# COMPACT_ATOMS: atom_id res chain seq x y z
N ARG A 1 0.71 -56.38 20.63
CA ARG A 1 1.34 -55.16 21.20
C ARG A 1 1.77 -54.17 20.11
N GLY A 2 2.31 -54.62 18.96
CA GLY A 2 2.68 -53.72 17.84
C GLY A 2 1.57 -52.78 17.35
N ALA A 3 0.39 -53.29 16.99
CA ALA A 3 -0.70 -52.47 16.45
C ALA A 3 -1.20 -51.34 17.38
N ALA A 4 -1.04 -51.47 18.70
CA ALA A 4 -1.38 -50.41 19.64
C ALA A 4 -0.28 -49.34 19.69
N SER A 5 0.99 -49.76 19.67
CA SER A 5 2.14 -48.86 19.58
C SER A 5 2.15 -48.08 18.26
N ASP A 6 1.82 -48.71 17.14
CA ASP A 6 1.75 -48.05 15.83
C ASP A 6 0.66 -46.97 15.80
N LYS A 7 -0.52 -47.27 16.35
CA LYS A 7 -1.62 -46.30 16.50
C LYS A 7 -1.25 -45.13 17.40
N ALA A 8 -0.55 -45.40 18.51
CA ALA A 8 -0.08 -44.35 19.41
C ALA A 8 0.94 -43.43 18.73
N ASN A 9 1.91 -44.01 18.00
CA ASN A 9 2.90 -43.26 17.24
C ASN A 9 2.22 -42.40 16.15
N GLN A 10 1.27 -42.96 15.40
CA GLN A 10 0.54 -42.21 14.38
C GLN A 10 -0.26 -41.05 14.98
N ALA A 11 -0.94 -41.27 16.11
CA ALA A 11 -1.67 -40.22 16.81
C ALA A 11 -0.72 -39.11 17.29
N GLN A 12 0.46 -39.47 17.80
CA GLN A 12 1.47 -38.51 18.23
C GLN A 12 2.03 -37.69 17.06
N LEU A 13 2.30 -38.31 15.91
CA LEU A 13 2.73 -37.60 14.69
C LEU A 13 1.65 -36.64 14.18
N ASN A 14 0.39 -37.09 14.14
CA ASN A 14 -0.72 -36.23 13.73
C ASN A 14 -0.89 -35.05 14.69
N ALA A 15 -0.75 -35.28 15.99
CA ALA A 15 -0.81 -34.23 17.00
C ALA A 15 0.35 -33.23 16.87
N SER A 16 1.57 -33.70 16.58
CA SER A 16 2.70 -32.79 16.36
C SER A 16 2.51 -31.95 15.12
N VAL A 17 2.07 -32.54 14.00
CA VAL A 17 1.78 -31.80 12.77
C VAL A 17 0.68 -30.75 13.00
N ALA A 18 -0.42 -31.11 13.66
CA ALA A 18 -1.50 -30.17 13.94
C ALA A 18 -1.04 -29.01 14.83
N ARG A 19 -0.22 -29.30 15.85
CA ARG A 19 0.36 -28.27 16.73
C ARG A 19 1.31 -27.34 15.98
N ASP A 20 2.17 -27.90 15.12
CA ASP A 20 3.15 -27.12 14.38
C ASP A 20 2.45 -26.21 13.34
N GLN A 21 1.39 -26.72 12.67
CA GLN A 21 0.52 -25.92 11.80
C GLN A 21 -0.18 -24.79 12.55
N ALA A 22 -0.78 -25.08 13.71
CA ALA A 22 -1.44 -24.06 14.53
C ALA A 22 -0.43 -22.98 15.00
N SER A 23 0.79 -23.39 15.35
CA SER A 23 1.85 -22.47 15.77
C SER A 23 2.32 -21.58 14.61
N ALA A 24 2.45 -22.14 13.41
CA ALA A 24 2.80 -21.38 12.21
C ALA A 24 1.71 -20.35 11.85
N ALA A 25 0.45 -20.78 11.79
CA ALA A 25 -0.67 -19.90 11.49
C ALA A 25 -0.79 -18.76 12.52
N ALA A 26 -0.63 -19.07 13.81
CA ALA A 26 -0.64 -18.05 14.86
C ALA A 26 0.48 -17.01 14.67
N ARG A 27 1.69 -17.46 14.29
CA ARG A 27 2.82 -16.54 14.02
C ARG A 27 2.57 -15.68 12.78
N GLU A 28 2.02 -16.23 11.71
CA GLU A 28 1.68 -15.49 10.50
C GLU A 28 0.63 -14.41 10.79
N ILE A 29 -0.43 -14.76 11.52
CA ILE A 29 -1.46 -13.81 11.93
C ILE A 29 -0.88 -12.70 12.80
N LEU A 30 -0.07 -13.05 13.80
CA LEU A 30 0.56 -12.07 14.68
C LEU A 30 1.52 -11.15 13.92
N ALA A 31 2.33 -11.69 13.01
CA ALA A 31 3.23 -10.90 12.19
C ALA A 31 2.47 -9.95 11.26
N GLY A 32 1.39 -10.42 10.63
CA GLY A 32 0.50 -9.58 9.83
C GLY A 32 -0.15 -8.46 10.65
N ALA A 33 -0.62 -8.77 11.84
CA ALA A 33 -1.21 -7.79 12.76
C ALA A 33 -0.18 -6.74 13.22
N GLN A 34 1.04 -7.16 13.57
CA GLN A 34 2.14 -6.25 13.94
C GLN A 34 2.53 -5.33 12.78
N GLY A 35 2.63 -5.87 11.56
CA GLY A 35 2.89 -5.07 10.37
C GLY A 35 1.79 -4.04 10.11
N ALA A 36 0.52 -4.43 10.25
CA ALA A 36 -0.62 -3.52 10.10
C ALA A 36 -0.64 -2.42 11.16
N ASP A 37 -0.36 -2.76 12.42
CA ASP A 37 -0.30 -1.79 13.54
C ASP A 37 0.81 -0.75 13.35
N LEU A 38 2.01 -1.20 12.94
CA LEU A 38 3.13 -0.30 12.61
C LEU A 38 2.77 0.64 11.47
N ARG A 39 2.18 0.11 10.39
CA ARG A 39 1.74 0.91 9.25
C ARG A 39 0.68 1.95 9.67
N PHE A 40 -0.36 1.53 10.37
CA PHE A 40 -1.43 2.43 10.81
C PHE A 40 -0.91 3.52 11.74
N SER A 41 0.01 3.18 12.64
CA SER A 41 0.67 4.14 13.52
C SER A 41 1.48 5.17 12.74
N ALA A 42 2.23 4.74 11.71
CA ALA A 42 2.97 5.64 10.82
C ALA A 42 2.02 6.56 10.01
N GLU A 43 0.94 6.02 9.45
CA GLU A 43 -0.07 6.79 8.70
C GLU A 43 -0.75 7.83 9.59
N ARG A 44 -1.09 7.46 10.84
CA ARG A 44 -1.63 8.40 11.83
C ARG A 44 -0.67 9.54 12.13
N GLN A 45 0.62 9.26 12.29
CA GLN A 45 1.64 10.29 12.52
C GLN A 45 1.81 11.19 11.30
N ALA A 46 1.83 10.62 10.09
CA ALA A 46 1.91 11.37 8.85
C ALA A 46 0.70 12.30 8.67
N TYR A 47 -0.51 11.81 8.96
CA TYR A 47 -1.72 12.63 8.95
C TYR A 47 -1.68 13.73 10.01
N ALA A 48 -1.23 13.44 11.23
CA ALA A 48 -1.08 14.47 12.26
C ALA A 48 -0.09 15.58 11.85
N LYS A 49 0.89 15.26 11.01
CA LYS A 49 1.91 16.21 10.50
C LYS A 49 1.45 17.00 9.27
N ALA A 50 0.81 16.35 8.30
CA ALA A 50 0.53 16.92 6.98
C ALA A 50 -0.97 17.05 6.64
N GLY A 51 -1.86 16.50 7.49
CA GLY A 51 -3.31 16.61 7.37
C GLY A 51 -3.83 16.17 6.01
N GLN A 52 -4.61 17.04 5.37
CA GLN A 52 -5.26 16.76 4.10
C GLN A 52 -4.28 16.50 2.94
N ALA A 53 -3.08 17.07 2.98
CA ALA A 53 -2.06 16.85 1.94
C ALA A 53 -1.63 15.38 1.91
N PHE A 54 -1.45 14.75 3.08
CA PHE A 54 -1.12 13.33 3.17
C PHE A 54 -2.21 12.43 2.54
N LEU A 55 -3.48 12.71 2.82
CA LEU A 55 -4.59 11.95 2.23
C LEU A 55 -4.64 12.09 0.71
N LEU A 56 -4.38 13.30 0.20
CA LEU A 56 -4.31 13.55 -1.24
C LEU A 56 -3.17 12.75 -1.89
N GLU A 57 -1.97 12.81 -1.32
CA GLU A 57 -0.81 12.07 -1.81
C GLU A 57 -1.07 10.56 -1.80
N GLN A 58 -1.65 10.03 -0.72
CA GLN A 58 -1.97 8.60 -0.62
C GLN A 58 -2.98 8.16 -1.69
N TYR A 59 -4.00 8.99 -1.95
CA TYR A 59 -4.97 8.75 -3.02
C TYR A 59 -4.31 8.77 -4.40
N LEU A 60 -3.49 9.78 -4.69
CA LEU A 60 -2.80 9.90 -5.99
C LEU A 60 -1.79 8.77 -6.20
N ALA A 61 -1.12 8.30 -5.14
CA ALA A 61 -0.22 7.15 -5.19
C ALA A 61 -0.99 5.86 -5.55
N GLN A 62 -2.12 5.59 -4.89
CA GLN A 62 -2.98 4.43 -5.21
C GLN A 62 -3.54 4.50 -6.62
N LEU A 63 -3.93 5.71 -7.06
CA LEU A 63 -4.42 5.94 -8.41
C LEU A 63 -3.32 5.64 -9.44
N THR A 64 -2.09 6.09 -9.18
CA THR A 64 -0.93 5.86 -10.05
C THR A 64 -0.57 4.38 -10.10
N GLU A 65 -0.60 3.67 -8.97
CA GLU A 65 -0.33 2.23 -8.93
C GLU A 65 -1.40 1.44 -9.70
N GLY A 66 -2.68 1.70 -9.43
CA GLY A 66 -3.79 0.99 -10.06
C GLY A 66 -3.95 1.31 -11.55
N LEU A 67 -3.48 2.48 -11.98
CA LEU A 67 -3.62 2.97 -13.35
C LEU A 67 -2.26 3.14 -14.05
N GLY A 68 -1.20 2.48 -13.58
CA GLY A 68 0.18 2.66 -14.07
C GLY A 68 0.39 2.36 -15.56
N ASN A 69 -0.57 1.70 -16.22
CA ASN A 69 -0.58 1.45 -17.67
C ASN A 69 -1.60 2.30 -18.45
N ALA A 70 -2.34 3.17 -17.77
CA ALA A 70 -3.36 4.01 -18.37
C ALA A 70 -2.85 5.44 -18.60
N LYS A 71 -3.29 6.05 -19.70
CA LYS A 71 -3.03 7.46 -19.99
C LYS A 71 -4.05 8.31 -19.22
N LEU A 72 -3.68 8.85 -18.05
CA LEU A 72 -4.59 9.65 -17.21
C LEU A 72 -4.45 11.16 -17.36
N LEU A 73 -5.59 11.83 -17.40
CA LEU A 73 -5.75 13.25 -17.12
C LEU A 73 -6.53 13.41 -15.83
N ILE A 74 -5.94 14.03 -14.80
CA ILE A 74 -6.64 14.31 -13.54
C ILE A 74 -7.18 15.75 -13.60
N LEU A 75 -8.50 15.88 -13.44
CA LEU A 75 -9.20 17.16 -13.30
C LEU A 75 -9.45 17.41 -11.81
N ASP A 76 -8.66 18.26 -11.15
CA ASP A 76 -8.87 18.58 -9.73
C ASP A 76 -9.54 19.95 -9.59
N HIS A 77 -10.84 19.96 -9.30
CA HIS A 77 -11.62 21.19 -9.11
C HIS A 77 -11.45 21.82 -7.72
N ARG A 78 -10.65 21.22 -6.83
CA ARG A 78 -10.46 21.69 -5.44
C ARG A 78 -9.29 22.64 -5.29
N LEU A 79 -8.32 22.62 -6.21
CA LEU A 79 -7.28 23.65 -6.26
C LEU A 79 -7.92 24.83 -7.01
N GLY A 80 -8.20 25.94 -6.33
CA GLY A 80 -9.03 27.02 -6.89
C GLY A 80 -8.45 27.70 -8.15
N GLY A 81 -9.33 28.27 -8.98
CA GLY A 81 -9.00 29.05 -10.19
C GLY A 81 -10.13 28.97 -11.23
N ASP A 82 -10.18 29.91 -12.19
CA ASP A 82 -11.22 29.97 -13.26
C ASP A 82 -11.16 28.80 -14.27
N SER A 83 -10.08 28.01 -14.22
CA SER A 83 -9.91 26.77 -14.99
C SER A 83 -9.56 25.64 -14.04
N ALA A 84 -10.23 24.49 -14.15
CA ALA A 84 -9.96 23.35 -13.28
C ALA A 84 -8.50 22.88 -13.45
N PRO A 85 -7.64 23.00 -12.42
CA PRO A 85 -6.25 22.62 -12.55
C PRO A 85 -6.13 21.15 -12.95
N THR A 86 -5.35 20.96 -14.01
CA THR A 86 -5.22 19.71 -14.73
C THR A 86 -3.83 19.16 -14.48
N ILE A 87 -3.74 17.95 -13.91
CA ILE A 87 -2.50 17.19 -13.86
C ILE A 87 -2.56 16.18 -15.00
N ASP A 88 -1.85 16.46 -16.08
CA ASP A 88 -1.75 15.56 -17.23
C ASP A 88 -0.64 14.53 -16.97
N LEU A 89 -1.04 13.29 -16.68
CA LEU A 89 -0.14 12.15 -16.49
C LEU A 89 0.00 11.31 -17.76
N ARG A 90 -0.64 11.69 -18.88
CA ARG A 90 -0.56 10.98 -20.17
C ARG A 90 0.82 11.14 -20.83
N THR A 91 1.53 12.18 -20.45
CA THR A 91 2.87 12.52 -20.93
C THR A 91 3.72 12.96 -19.74
N PHE A 92 4.75 12.20 -19.41
CA PHE A 92 5.77 12.64 -18.45
C PHE A 92 6.42 13.93 -18.97
N THR A 93 6.07 15.06 -18.37
CA THR A 93 6.77 16.33 -18.62
C THR A 93 7.77 16.48 -17.48
N PRO A 94 9.09 16.27 -17.71
CA PRO A 94 10.09 16.46 -16.68
C PRO A 94 9.99 17.89 -16.10
N PRO A 95 10.38 18.09 -14.82
CA PRO A 95 10.34 19.42 -14.20
C PRO A 95 11.02 20.43 -15.12
N ALA A 96 10.29 21.48 -15.49
CA ALA A 96 10.90 22.57 -16.24
C ALA A 96 11.98 23.20 -15.35
N ASP A 97 13.19 23.32 -15.89
CA ASP A 97 14.27 24.05 -15.23
C ASP A 97 13.76 25.46 -14.87
N PRO A 98 13.73 25.86 -13.58
CA PRO A 98 13.22 27.16 -13.16
C PRO A 98 14.04 28.33 -13.71
N THR A 99 15.22 28.05 -14.27
CA THR A 99 16.09 29.05 -14.91
C THR A 99 15.91 29.14 -16.43
N ALA A 100 15.12 28.24 -17.03
CA ALA A 100 14.89 28.26 -18.47
C ALA A 100 14.00 29.44 -18.89
N PRO A 101 14.38 30.21 -19.94
CA PRO A 101 13.59 31.35 -20.41
C PRO A 101 12.24 30.87 -20.96
N ARG A 102 11.16 31.44 -20.43
CA ARG A 102 9.79 31.11 -20.83
C ARG A 102 9.56 31.61 -22.27
N LYS A 103 9.44 30.71 -23.25
CA LYS A 103 8.96 31.09 -24.59
C LYS A 103 7.48 31.44 -24.48
N ALA A 104 7.14 32.68 -24.82
CA ALA A 104 5.75 33.07 -25.02
C ALA A 104 5.18 32.31 -26.22
N VAL A 105 4.12 31.55 -25.98
CA VAL A 105 3.30 30.93 -27.02
C VAL A 105 2.33 32.00 -27.52
N GLN A 106 2.32 32.23 -28.84
CA GLN A 106 1.33 33.06 -29.55
C GLN A 106 0.07 32.25 -29.81
#